data_AF-A0A939ZX64-F1
#
_entry.id   AF-A0A939ZX64-F1
#
_cell.length_a   1.000
_cell.length_b   1.000
_cell.length_c   1.000
_cell.angle_alpha   90.00
_cell.angle_beta   90.00
_cell.angle_gamma   90.00
#
_symmetry.space_group_name_H-M   'P 1'
#
loop_
_entity.id
_entity.type
_entity.pdbx_description
1 polymer ?
#
loop_
_entity_poly.entity_id
_entity_poly.type
_entity_poly.pdbx_seq_one_letter_code
_entity_poly.pdbx_strand_id
1 'polypeptide(L)'
;MIIKVFILFCVLLLSASVCRCQTVTAAAGKGFSITGDNYTARIASDTGYLVSLVIGGAEALENRAAGVLTSYFNAPGMYMVMADEVTQSGNSVTAKSVVGSVTYTFDRDSVTITASGDPKTGFDYYLSLNYGVVMGVRDGARKKIPFDGEPGAYRWISQSLAFEAEGDAVPTGASLSGQVYRFPCGDGSSKSLTFRAASLADGDSLACYKAFYDREDYEDSADIVMFSPRDWQVFQRQSKYEGGFFFSGKVNCEYDKVYYRIKGKGLNGRSYSGKWTSLKTDPRTGCFDQYVKGWAGGWYVIDIKAEKDKRQTALVTLEHVGIGEVFVGAGQSNSTNSSLDKIQTQTGMVSATDGFDWAKADDPMPGTHDRGTGGSYYPAFGDAVYEALKVPVGIASTGHGGSIVSQWYPGSEYYEHFMARVRQLGKGGFRAVLWHQGESDCNTEVESMFRGMKTLIRYSCLDAGWRFPWFVAKVSYHNPDHMSWENPRKVHQMVWDSGLALAGPDTDTLHREYRDLGGIAAHFNAAGLKKHGEMWAELL
;
A
#
# COMPACT_ATOMS: atom_id res chain seq x y z
N MET A 1 -50.12 65.82 27.14
CA MET A 1 -48.75 65.34 27.42
C MET A 1 -48.58 64.01 26.70
N ILE A 2 -47.83 64.03 25.59
CA ILE A 2 -47.09 62.94 24.93
C ILE A 2 -47.88 61.73 24.36
N ILE A 3 -47.93 61.74 23.03
CA ILE A 3 -48.18 60.69 22.03
C ILE A 3 -47.17 59.55 22.14
N LYS A 4 -47.58 58.29 21.87
CA LYS A 4 -46.86 57.35 20.97
C LYS A 4 -47.64 56.05 20.71
N VAL A 5 -48.18 55.97 19.50
CA VAL A 5 -48.54 54.75 18.78
C VAL A 5 -47.24 54.11 18.29
N PHE A 6 -47.02 52.81 18.55
CA PHE A 6 -45.91 52.05 17.97
C PHE A 6 -46.43 51.14 16.87
N ILE A 7 -46.06 51.49 15.63
CA ILE A 7 -46.18 50.67 14.43
C ILE A 7 -45.01 49.68 14.42
N LEU A 8 -45.29 48.39 14.36
CA LEU A 8 -44.27 47.35 14.18
C LEU A 8 -44.09 47.09 12.68
N PHE A 9 -43.04 47.66 12.11
CA PHE A 9 -42.51 47.31 10.79
C PHE A 9 -41.46 46.19 11.02
N CYS A 10 -41.75 44.95 10.62
CA CYS A 10 -40.72 43.93 10.48
C CYS A 10 -40.50 43.64 8.99
N VAL A 11 -39.30 44.05 8.58
CA VAL A 11 -38.70 44.01 7.25
C VAL A 11 -38.62 42.57 6.72
N LEU A 12 -39.06 42.37 5.47
CA LEU A 12 -38.67 41.23 4.65
C LEU A 12 -37.14 41.21 4.51
N LEU A 13 -36.47 40.29 5.18
CA LEU A 13 -35.11 39.91 4.87
C LEU A 13 -35.14 39.00 3.64
N LEU A 14 -34.94 39.61 2.46
CA LEU A 14 -34.43 38.88 1.31
C LEU A 14 -33.13 38.19 1.72
N SER A 15 -33.11 36.86 1.68
CA SER A 15 -31.89 36.07 1.80
C SER A 15 -31.02 36.36 0.57
N ALA A 16 -30.17 37.37 0.66
CA ALA A 16 -29.01 37.47 -0.18
C ALA A 16 -28.14 36.24 0.14
N SER A 17 -28.07 35.29 -0.79
CA SER A 17 -27.08 34.22 -0.79
C SER A 17 -25.70 34.88 -0.76
N VAL A 18 -25.14 35.00 0.44
CA VAL A 18 -23.75 35.41 0.63
C VAL A 18 -22.90 34.35 -0.07
N CYS A 19 -22.34 34.71 -1.22
CA CYS A 19 -21.36 33.91 -1.93
C CYS A 19 -20.16 33.75 -0.99
N ARG A 20 -20.09 32.63 -0.26
CA ARG A 20 -18.92 32.29 0.57
C ARG A 20 -17.77 32.00 -0.38
N CYS A 21 -16.90 32.98 -0.59
CA CYS A 21 -15.61 32.78 -1.22
C CYS A 21 -14.82 31.74 -0.40
N GLN A 22 -14.17 30.79 -1.08
CA GLN A 22 -13.37 29.76 -0.42
C GLN A 22 -12.20 30.39 0.35
N THR A 23 -11.91 29.84 1.53
CA THR A 23 -10.82 30.37 2.35
C THR A 23 -9.51 29.71 1.95
N VAL A 24 -8.72 30.38 1.11
CA VAL A 24 -7.30 30.06 0.93
C VAL A 24 -6.55 30.72 2.09
N THR A 25 -6.13 29.92 3.06
CA THR A 25 -5.43 30.41 4.25
C THR A 25 -3.93 30.16 4.09
N ALA A 26 -3.14 31.23 3.99
CA ALA A 26 -1.70 31.16 4.13
C ALA A 26 -1.33 31.15 5.61
N ALA A 27 -0.52 30.18 6.05
CA ALA A 27 0.09 30.19 7.37
C ALA A 27 1.60 30.37 7.22
N ALA A 28 2.17 31.35 7.92
CA ALA A 28 3.60 31.67 7.85
C ALA A 28 4.44 30.40 8.09
N GLY A 29 5.24 30.02 7.09
CA GLY A 29 6.12 28.83 7.13
C GLY A 29 5.42 27.46 7.03
N LYS A 30 4.12 27.39 6.68
CA LYS A 30 3.35 26.12 6.63
C LYS A 30 2.60 25.87 5.31
N GLY A 31 2.79 26.72 4.30
CA GLY A 31 2.14 26.60 2.98
C GLY A 31 0.70 27.10 2.97
N PHE A 32 -0.09 26.63 1.99
CA PHE A 32 -1.50 27.00 1.84
C PHE A 32 -2.40 25.82 2.21
N SER A 33 -3.46 26.09 2.97
CA SER A 33 -4.54 25.15 3.23
C SER A 33 -5.85 25.68 2.66
N ILE A 34 -6.56 24.82 1.93
CA ILE A 34 -7.78 25.15 1.20
C ILE A 34 -8.89 24.17 1.61
N THR A 35 -10.11 24.68 1.75
CA THR A 35 -11.32 23.88 2.01
C THR A 35 -12.42 24.32 1.05
N GLY A 36 -12.87 23.39 0.22
CA GLY A 36 -14.07 23.52 -0.61
C GLY A 36 -15.25 22.75 -0.02
N ASP A 37 -16.35 22.64 -0.77
CA ASP A 37 -17.57 21.96 -0.30
C ASP A 37 -17.33 20.45 -0.11
N ASN A 38 -16.58 19.84 -1.03
CA ASN A 38 -16.35 18.39 -1.08
C ASN A 38 -14.86 18.02 -1.14
N TYR A 39 -13.96 18.96 -0.85
CA TYR A 39 -12.52 18.68 -0.84
C TYR A 39 -11.75 19.55 0.15
N THR A 40 -10.56 19.09 0.52
CA THR A 40 -9.51 19.90 1.14
C THR A 40 -8.21 19.73 0.38
N ALA A 41 -7.42 20.79 0.27
CA ALA A 41 -6.14 20.75 -0.44
C ALA A 41 -5.03 21.43 0.37
N ARG A 42 -3.79 20.99 0.15
CA ARG A 42 -2.59 21.60 0.75
C ARG A 42 -1.49 21.80 -0.29
N ILE A 43 -0.93 23.01 -0.30
CA ILE A 43 0.25 23.35 -1.07
C ILE A 43 1.42 23.54 -0.11
N ALA A 44 2.55 22.90 -0.38
CA ALA A 44 3.74 23.02 0.44
C ALA A 44 4.44 24.37 0.24
N SER A 45 4.92 24.97 1.33
CA SER A 45 5.54 26.31 1.30
C SER A 45 6.92 26.35 0.65
N ASP A 46 7.65 25.25 0.69
CA ASP A 46 9.02 25.14 0.19
C ASP A 46 9.05 24.91 -1.33
N THR A 47 8.14 24.08 -1.84
CA THR A 47 8.08 23.68 -3.25
C THR A 47 7.05 24.44 -4.06
N GLY A 48 6.03 25.02 -3.41
CA GLY A 48 4.86 25.57 -4.10
C GLY A 48 3.97 24.50 -4.75
N TYR A 49 4.24 23.22 -4.50
CA TYR A 49 3.50 22.11 -5.12
C TYR A 49 2.34 21.61 -4.26
N LEU A 50 1.30 21.11 -4.93
CA LEU A 50 0.17 20.45 -4.31
C LEU A 50 0.63 19.11 -3.71
N VAL A 51 0.55 19.00 -2.38
CA VAL A 51 1.03 17.82 -1.62
C VAL A 51 -0.10 17.00 -1.01
N SER A 52 -1.34 17.51 -1.06
CA SER A 52 -2.54 16.79 -0.63
C SER A 52 -3.75 17.40 -1.34
N LEU A 53 -4.64 16.54 -1.82
CA LEU A 53 -5.94 16.82 -2.38
C LEU A 53 -6.90 15.72 -1.93
N VAL A 54 -7.57 15.97 -0.81
CA VAL A 54 -8.59 15.08 -0.26
C VAL A 54 -9.92 15.44 -0.88
N ILE A 55 -10.52 14.53 -1.64
CA ILE A 55 -11.82 14.70 -2.31
C ILE A 55 -12.79 13.70 -1.70
N GLY A 56 -14.02 14.11 -1.37
CA GLY A 56 -15.02 13.21 -0.78
C GLY A 56 -14.59 12.57 0.56
N GLY A 57 -13.58 13.12 1.23
CA GLY A 57 -13.03 12.62 2.50
C GLY A 57 -11.81 11.68 2.37
N ALA A 58 -11.33 11.39 1.16
CA ALA A 58 -10.14 10.56 0.96
C ALA A 58 -9.12 11.21 0.00
N GLU A 59 -7.84 10.88 0.19
CA GLU A 59 -6.70 11.47 -0.51
C GLU A 59 -6.64 10.96 -1.97
N ALA A 60 -6.80 11.87 -2.93
CA ALA A 60 -6.80 11.55 -4.37
C ALA A 60 -5.38 11.41 -4.95
N LEU A 61 -4.40 12.06 -4.32
CA LEU A 61 -3.01 12.10 -4.81
C LEU A 61 -2.08 11.32 -3.90
N GLU A 62 -0.91 10.94 -4.39
CA GLU A 62 0.07 10.29 -3.53
C GLU A 62 0.58 11.26 -2.46
N ASN A 63 0.39 10.89 -1.19
CA ASN A 63 0.93 11.63 -0.04
C ASN A 63 2.10 10.84 0.55
N ARG A 64 3.28 10.94 -0.08
CA ARG A 64 4.47 10.21 0.37
C ARG A 64 5.15 10.94 1.53
N ALA A 65 5.72 10.16 2.46
CA ALA A 65 6.48 10.74 3.56
C ALA A 65 7.79 11.35 3.03
N ALA A 66 8.14 12.54 3.54
CA ALA A 66 9.40 13.29 3.38
C ALA A 66 10.30 12.85 2.19
N GLY A 67 10.11 13.48 1.04
CA GLY A 67 11.12 13.51 -0.03
C GLY A 67 10.75 12.84 -1.37
N VAL A 68 9.52 12.36 -1.56
CA VAL A 68 9.04 11.91 -2.86
C VAL A 68 7.74 12.63 -3.19
N LEU A 69 7.67 13.27 -4.35
CA LEU A 69 6.66 14.28 -4.65
C LEU A 69 5.39 13.70 -5.26
N THR A 70 4.28 14.32 -4.90
CA THR A 70 2.95 14.16 -5.49
C THR A 70 2.88 14.71 -6.92
N SER A 71 3.70 15.72 -7.23
CA SER A 71 3.70 16.39 -8.54
C SER A 71 5.03 17.10 -8.82
N TYR A 72 5.52 17.10 -10.07
CA TYR A 72 6.84 17.66 -10.42
C TYR A 72 7.02 17.88 -11.93
N PHE A 73 7.97 18.74 -12.33
CA PHE A 73 8.51 18.76 -13.69
C PHE A 73 9.62 17.71 -13.85
N ASN A 74 9.56 16.87 -14.89
CA ASN A 74 10.53 15.79 -15.11
C ASN A 74 11.76 16.31 -15.86
N ALA A 75 12.83 16.62 -15.12
CA ALA A 75 14.13 17.00 -15.68
C ALA A 75 15.14 15.84 -15.56
N PRO A 76 15.82 15.41 -16.64
CA PRO A 76 16.81 14.34 -16.56
C PRO A 76 17.89 14.61 -15.49
N GLY A 77 17.97 13.75 -14.48
CA GLY A 77 18.93 13.88 -13.38
C GLY A 77 18.49 14.77 -12.21
N MET A 78 17.33 15.44 -12.29
CA MET A 78 16.72 16.16 -11.17
C MET A 78 15.31 15.60 -10.89
N TYR A 79 15.11 15.07 -9.69
CA TYR A 79 13.78 14.60 -9.27
C TYR A 79 12.80 15.74 -8.96
N MET A 80 13.27 16.99 -8.94
CA MET A 80 12.50 18.15 -8.51
C MET A 80 13.13 19.44 -9.02
N VAL A 81 12.34 20.28 -9.68
CA VAL A 81 12.65 21.71 -9.84
C VAL A 81 11.85 22.46 -8.79
N MET A 82 12.50 23.24 -7.95
CA MET A 82 11.81 24.03 -6.92
C MET A 82 11.12 25.23 -7.56
N ALA A 83 10.01 25.68 -6.97
CA ALA A 83 9.46 26.98 -7.33
C ALA A 83 10.39 28.09 -6.84
N ASP A 84 10.78 28.99 -7.75
CA ASP A 84 11.48 30.24 -7.44
C ASP A 84 10.52 31.26 -6.82
N GLU A 85 9.24 31.19 -7.17
CA GLU A 85 8.20 32.12 -6.75
C GLU A 85 6.88 31.38 -6.53
N VAL A 86 6.22 31.64 -5.39
CA VAL A 86 4.86 31.17 -5.10
C VAL A 86 3.97 32.37 -4.79
N THR A 87 2.93 32.59 -5.60
CA THR A 87 2.01 33.73 -5.46
C THR A 87 0.57 33.24 -5.29
N GLN A 88 -0.22 34.00 -4.54
CA GLN A 88 -1.66 33.79 -4.42
C GLN A 88 -2.40 34.97 -5.06
N SER A 89 -3.39 34.68 -5.89
CA SER A 89 -4.32 35.66 -6.45
C SER A 89 -5.75 35.13 -6.38
N GLY A 90 -6.58 35.78 -5.57
CA GLY A 90 -7.95 35.33 -5.32
C GLY A 90 -8.00 33.89 -4.79
N ASN A 91 -8.68 33.01 -5.53
CA ASN A 91 -8.82 31.59 -5.25
C ASN A 91 -7.75 30.72 -5.95
N SER A 92 -6.68 31.32 -6.47
CA SER A 92 -5.62 30.61 -7.17
C SER A 92 -4.27 30.77 -6.49
N VAL A 93 -3.46 29.71 -6.54
CA VAL A 93 -2.05 29.72 -6.11
C VAL A 93 -1.20 29.29 -7.29
N THR A 94 -0.19 30.09 -7.64
CA THR A 94 0.72 29.83 -8.75
C THR A 94 2.14 29.65 -8.24
N ALA A 95 2.76 28.54 -8.59
CA ALA A 95 4.17 28.27 -8.38
C ALA A 95 4.91 28.36 -9.72
N LYS A 96 5.97 29.18 -9.78
CA LYS A 96 6.80 29.38 -10.97
C LYS A 96 8.23 28.94 -10.71
N SER A 97 8.88 28.42 -11.74
CA SER A 97 10.27 27.98 -11.72
C SER A 97 10.94 28.25 -13.07
N VAL A 98 12.26 28.03 -13.13
CA VAL A 98 13.05 28.10 -14.38
C VAL A 98 12.58 27.16 -15.50
N VAL A 99 11.78 26.11 -15.21
CA VAL A 99 11.30 25.15 -16.23
C VAL A 99 9.83 25.33 -16.61
N GLY A 100 9.10 26.21 -15.92
CA GLY A 100 7.67 26.38 -16.13
C GLY A 100 6.93 26.84 -14.88
N SER A 101 5.60 26.82 -14.97
CA SER A 101 4.70 27.22 -13.89
C SER A 101 3.53 26.25 -13.74
N VAL A 102 3.02 26.14 -12.52
CA VAL A 102 1.77 25.43 -12.21
C VAL A 102 0.86 26.33 -11.40
N THR A 103 -0.40 26.41 -11.81
CA THR A 103 -1.45 27.17 -11.12
C THR A 103 -2.53 26.21 -10.63
N TYR A 104 -2.87 26.33 -9.36
CA TYR A 104 -3.98 25.62 -8.71
C TYR A 104 -5.12 26.61 -8.51
N THR A 105 -6.25 26.41 -9.18
CA THR A 105 -7.46 27.20 -9.02
C THR A 105 -8.49 26.42 -8.21
N PHE A 106 -8.99 27.03 -7.15
CA PHE A 106 -9.86 26.40 -6.17
C PHE A 106 -11.29 26.97 -6.29
N ASP A 107 -12.16 26.22 -6.95
CA ASP A 107 -13.57 26.55 -7.10
C ASP A 107 -14.41 25.77 -6.09
N ARG A 108 -15.65 26.22 -5.85
CA ARG A 108 -16.52 25.72 -4.78
C ARG A 108 -16.52 24.18 -4.61
N ASP A 109 -16.57 23.45 -5.72
CA ASP A 109 -16.67 21.99 -5.79
C ASP A 109 -15.55 21.32 -6.61
N SER A 110 -14.57 22.09 -7.11
CA SER A 110 -13.50 21.57 -7.97
C SER A 110 -12.13 22.20 -7.75
N VAL A 111 -11.09 21.45 -8.09
CA VAL A 111 -9.71 21.94 -8.12
C VAL A 111 -9.15 21.78 -9.53
N THR A 112 -8.76 22.88 -10.15
CA THR A 112 -8.13 22.88 -11.48
C THR A 112 -6.64 23.10 -11.34
N ILE A 113 -5.86 22.20 -11.93
CA ILE A 113 -4.41 22.27 -12.02
C ILE A 113 -4.05 22.62 -13.46
N THR A 114 -3.36 23.74 -13.65
CA THR A 114 -2.91 24.20 -14.97
C THR A 114 -1.38 24.29 -14.97
N ALA A 115 -0.72 23.46 -15.78
CA ALA A 115 0.73 23.47 -15.94
C ALA A 115 1.11 24.07 -17.30
N SER A 116 2.13 24.92 -17.31
CA SER A 116 2.71 25.55 -18.50
C SER A 116 4.23 25.37 -18.44
N GLY A 117 4.84 24.75 -19.45
CA GLY A 117 6.29 24.51 -19.51
C GLY A 117 7.05 25.65 -20.19
N ASP A 118 8.38 25.63 -20.09
CA ASP A 118 9.27 26.44 -20.91
C ASP A 118 9.76 25.63 -22.12
N PRO A 119 9.48 26.06 -23.38
CA PRO A 119 9.91 25.36 -24.59
C PRO A 119 11.43 25.23 -24.74
N LYS A 120 12.21 26.06 -24.04
CA LYS A 120 13.67 25.94 -24.01
C LYS A 120 14.15 24.73 -23.21
N THR A 121 13.37 24.33 -22.21
CA THR A 121 13.69 23.18 -21.35
C THR A 121 13.05 21.90 -21.85
N GLY A 122 11.86 22.01 -22.46
CA GLY A 122 11.16 20.86 -23.02
C GLY A 122 10.52 19.94 -21.98
N PHE A 123 10.40 20.36 -20.71
CA PHE A 123 9.94 19.47 -19.64
C PHE A 123 8.43 19.50 -19.44
N ASP A 124 7.88 18.30 -19.33
CA ASP A 124 6.49 18.06 -18.95
C ASP A 124 6.33 18.04 -17.43
N TYR A 125 5.11 18.36 -16.99
CA TYR A 125 4.71 18.25 -15.59
C TYR A 125 3.95 16.94 -15.33
N TYR A 126 4.12 16.36 -14.15
CA TYR A 126 3.56 15.07 -13.76
C TYR A 126 2.84 15.18 -12.42
N LEU A 127 1.79 14.38 -12.25
CA LEU A 127 0.96 14.32 -11.03
C LEU A 127 0.58 12.86 -10.75
N SER A 128 0.95 12.34 -9.58
CA SER A 128 0.70 10.94 -9.21
C SER A 128 -0.62 10.77 -8.43
N LEU A 129 -1.45 9.82 -8.87
CA LEU A 129 -2.67 9.43 -8.16
C LEU A 129 -2.34 8.49 -7.00
N ASN A 130 -3.12 8.57 -5.92
CA ASN A 130 -2.94 7.73 -4.74
C ASN A 130 -2.95 6.23 -5.08
N TYR A 131 -2.07 5.42 -4.46
CA TYR A 131 -2.02 3.97 -4.63
C TYR A 131 -3.33 3.22 -4.33
N GLY A 132 -4.20 3.81 -3.52
CA GLY A 132 -5.53 3.26 -3.27
C GLY A 132 -6.45 3.33 -4.49
N VAL A 133 -6.17 4.20 -5.46
CA VAL A 133 -6.82 4.20 -6.77
C VAL A 133 -6.33 2.98 -7.53
N VAL A 134 -7.26 2.17 -8.02
CA VAL A 134 -6.94 0.88 -8.66
C VAL A 134 -7.58 0.73 -10.04
N MET A 135 -8.49 1.65 -10.37
CA MET A 135 -9.30 1.57 -11.57
C MET A 135 -9.59 2.95 -12.13
N GLY A 136 -9.48 3.07 -13.45
CA GLY A 136 -9.99 4.20 -14.22
C GLY A 136 -11.20 3.79 -15.04
N VAL A 137 -12.17 4.70 -15.15
CA VAL A 137 -13.37 4.53 -15.98
C VAL A 137 -13.46 5.66 -16.98
N ARG A 138 -13.61 5.31 -18.24
CA ARG A 138 -13.82 6.25 -19.35
C ARG A 138 -14.85 5.67 -20.30
N ASP A 139 -15.81 6.50 -20.72
CA ASP A 139 -16.89 6.11 -21.64
C ASP A 139 -17.61 4.83 -21.19
N GLY A 140 -17.75 4.64 -19.87
CA GLY A 140 -18.33 3.45 -19.23
C GLY A 140 -17.41 2.23 -19.15
N ALA A 141 -16.26 2.22 -19.83
CA ALA A 141 -15.30 1.12 -19.79
C ALA A 141 -14.36 1.24 -18.58
N ARG A 142 -14.26 0.15 -17.80
CA ARG A 142 -13.35 0.01 -16.65
C ARG A 142 -11.98 -0.51 -17.11
N LYS A 143 -10.90 0.05 -16.58
CA LYS A 143 -9.54 -0.44 -16.77
C LYS A 143 -8.79 -0.46 -15.44
N LYS A 144 -8.12 -1.58 -15.15
CA LYS A 144 -7.16 -1.71 -14.04
C LYS A 144 -5.94 -0.85 -14.35
N ILE A 145 -5.47 -0.10 -13.36
CA ILE A 145 -4.25 0.71 -13.49
C ILE A 145 -2.99 -0.17 -13.30
N PRO A 146 -1.81 0.29 -13.75
CA PRO A 146 -1.59 1.45 -14.60
C PRO A 146 -1.95 1.17 -16.07
N PHE A 147 -2.37 2.22 -16.78
CA PHE A 147 -2.50 2.18 -18.23
C PHE A 147 -2.17 3.54 -18.86
N ASP A 148 -1.77 3.51 -20.13
CA ASP A 148 -1.71 4.71 -20.96
C ASP A 148 -3.11 4.99 -21.53
N GLY A 149 -3.51 6.26 -21.43
CA GLY A 149 -4.79 6.76 -21.91
C GLY A 149 -4.63 7.97 -22.82
N GLU A 150 -5.76 8.58 -23.18
CA GLU A 150 -5.85 9.83 -23.95
C GLU A 150 -6.35 10.97 -23.05
N PRO A 151 -6.21 12.25 -23.43
CA PRO A 151 -6.89 13.37 -22.76
C PRO A 151 -8.41 13.17 -22.66
N GLY A 152 -9.04 13.86 -21.70
CA GLY A 152 -10.49 13.84 -21.49
C GLY A 152 -10.91 13.47 -20.07
N ALA A 153 -12.18 13.14 -19.91
CA ALA A 153 -12.78 12.82 -18.61
C ALA A 153 -12.51 11.37 -18.21
N TYR A 154 -12.01 11.20 -16.99
CA TYR A 154 -11.88 9.91 -16.32
C TYR A 154 -12.55 9.98 -14.96
N ARG A 155 -13.18 8.88 -14.59
CA ARG A 155 -13.59 8.62 -13.21
C ARG A 155 -12.65 7.60 -12.59
N TRP A 156 -11.96 8.01 -11.54
CA TRP A 156 -11.01 7.20 -10.80
C TRP A 156 -11.66 6.60 -9.57
N ILE A 157 -11.34 5.35 -9.31
CA ILE A 157 -12.01 4.56 -8.29
C ILE A 157 -10.99 3.81 -7.44
N SER A 158 -11.20 3.88 -6.13
CA SER A 158 -10.59 3.06 -5.08
C SER A 158 -11.68 2.25 -4.38
N GLN A 159 -11.33 1.41 -3.40
CA GLN A 159 -12.34 0.62 -2.66
C GLN A 159 -13.44 1.48 -2.02
N SER A 160 -13.09 2.64 -1.47
CA SER A 160 -13.99 3.50 -0.67
C SER A 160 -14.15 4.95 -1.18
N LEU A 161 -13.47 5.33 -2.26
CA LEU A 161 -13.55 6.67 -2.87
C LEU A 161 -13.71 6.59 -4.40
N ALA A 162 -14.47 7.54 -4.96
CA ALA A 162 -14.40 7.89 -6.37
C ALA A 162 -14.20 9.40 -6.57
N PHE A 163 -13.49 9.78 -7.63
CA PHE A 163 -13.39 11.17 -8.08
C PHE A 163 -13.31 11.24 -9.60
N GLU A 164 -13.63 12.40 -10.16
CA GLU A 164 -13.50 12.67 -11.59
C GLU A 164 -12.30 13.58 -11.83
N ALA A 165 -11.62 13.35 -12.95
CA ALA A 165 -10.52 14.17 -13.43
C ALA A 165 -10.69 14.37 -14.95
N GLU A 166 -10.82 15.63 -15.38
CA GLU A 166 -11.08 15.99 -16.78
C GLU A 166 -10.14 17.11 -17.24
N GLY A 167 -9.53 16.93 -18.41
CA GLY A 167 -8.73 17.97 -19.05
C GLY A 167 -7.77 17.46 -20.12
N ASP A 168 -6.73 18.24 -20.36
CA ASP A 168 -5.73 18.02 -21.40
C ASP A 168 -4.59 17.09 -20.96
N ALA A 169 -4.45 16.88 -19.64
CA ALA A 169 -3.46 15.97 -19.10
C ALA A 169 -3.80 14.51 -19.46
N VAL A 170 -2.76 13.74 -19.72
CA VAL A 170 -2.84 12.36 -20.24
C VAL A 170 -2.54 11.38 -19.11
N PRO A 171 -3.44 10.44 -18.78
CA PRO A 171 -3.09 9.34 -17.89
C PRO A 171 -2.01 8.48 -18.55
N THR A 172 -0.94 8.19 -17.82
CA THR A 172 0.14 7.32 -18.27
C THR A 172 0.52 6.29 -17.20
N GLY A 173 0.87 5.10 -17.68
CA GLY A 173 1.44 4.03 -16.87
C GLY A 173 2.96 4.06 -16.79
N ALA A 174 3.63 5.08 -17.34
CA ALA A 174 5.08 5.19 -17.40
C ALA A 174 5.77 5.38 -16.02
N SER A 175 5.01 5.50 -14.93
CA SER A 175 5.54 5.57 -13.57
C SER A 175 5.59 4.18 -12.94
N LEU A 176 6.71 3.85 -12.31
CA LEU A 176 7.04 2.55 -11.71
C LEU A 176 6.12 2.15 -10.52
N SER A 177 5.14 2.99 -10.17
CA SER A 177 4.47 2.89 -8.88
C SER A 177 2.95 3.11 -8.88
N GLY A 178 2.36 3.66 -9.94
CA GLY A 178 0.91 3.87 -9.98
C GLY A 178 0.46 4.63 -11.22
N GLN A 179 -0.81 5.01 -11.26
CA GLN A 179 -1.34 5.84 -12.33
C GLN A 179 -0.87 7.28 -12.16
N VAL A 180 -0.29 7.85 -13.22
CA VAL A 180 0.17 9.24 -13.24
C VAL A 180 -0.54 10.00 -14.33
N TYR A 181 -0.75 11.30 -14.14
CA TYR A 181 -1.10 12.24 -15.19
C TYR A 181 0.16 12.96 -15.68
N ARG A 182 0.41 12.91 -16.99
CA ARG A 182 1.39 13.76 -17.68
C ARG A 182 0.67 14.96 -18.27
N PHE A 183 1.20 16.15 -18.02
CA PHE A 183 0.80 17.40 -18.63
C PHE A 183 1.81 17.69 -19.75
N PRO A 184 1.47 17.41 -21.03
CA PRO A 184 2.38 17.61 -22.15
C PRO A 184 2.52 19.11 -22.46
N CYS A 185 3.28 19.82 -21.64
CA CYS A 185 3.45 21.28 -21.67
C CYS A 185 4.88 21.70 -22.01
N GLY A 186 5.79 20.76 -22.26
CA GLY A 186 7.18 21.03 -22.61
C GLY A 186 7.37 21.83 -23.91
N ASP A 187 6.35 21.91 -24.77
CA ASP A 187 6.34 22.75 -25.98
C ASP A 187 6.01 24.23 -25.70
N GLY A 188 5.79 24.61 -24.44
CA GLY A 188 5.37 25.94 -24.03
C GLY A 188 3.86 26.13 -23.98
N SER A 189 3.06 25.10 -24.30
CA SER A 189 1.61 25.15 -24.16
C SER A 189 1.19 25.01 -22.69
N SER A 190 -0.03 25.48 -22.39
CA SER A 190 -0.68 25.23 -21.10
C SER A 190 -1.58 24.00 -21.21
N LYS A 191 -1.53 23.13 -20.20
CA LYS A 191 -2.40 21.96 -20.06
C LYS A 191 -3.10 21.99 -18.71
N SER A 192 -4.37 21.59 -18.71
CA SER A 192 -5.20 21.63 -17.50
C SER A 192 -5.72 20.25 -17.10
N LEU A 193 -6.03 20.09 -15.82
CA LEU A 193 -6.74 18.93 -15.27
C LEU A 193 -7.61 19.39 -14.10
N THR A 194 -8.92 19.16 -14.18
CA THR A 194 -9.90 19.56 -13.17
C THR A 194 -10.38 18.33 -12.41
N PHE A 195 -10.25 18.38 -11.08
CA PHE A 195 -10.73 17.35 -10.17
C PHE A 195 -12.08 17.70 -9.56
N ARG A 196 -12.99 16.72 -9.49
CA ARG A 196 -14.32 16.82 -8.86
C ARG A 196 -14.60 15.60 -7.99
N ALA A 197 -15.38 15.80 -6.92
CA ALA A 197 -15.88 14.68 -6.14
C ALA A 197 -16.89 13.85 -6.94
N ALA A 198 -16.77 12.53 -6.88
CA ALA A 198 -17.73 11.61 -7.46
C ALA A 198 -18.27 10.67 -6.38
N SER A 199 -19.46 10.13 -6.61
CA SER A 199 -20.03 9.08 -5.76
C SER A 199 -19.58 7.73 -6.28
N LEU A 200 -19.36 6.73 -5.41
CA LEU A 200 -19.24 5.34 -5.83
C LEU A 200 -20.57 4.86 -6.44
N ALA A 201 -20.50 4.13 -7.56
CA ALA A 201 -21.66 3.48 -8.17
C ALA A 201 -21.75 2.02 -7.73
N ASP A 202 -22.92 1.40 -7.94
CA ASP A 202 -23.09 -0.01 -7.64
C ASP A 202 -22.11 -0.89 -8.43
N GLY A 203 -21.46 -1.83 -7.72
CA GLY A 203 -20.46 -2.73 -8.27
C GLY A 203 -19.04 -2.16 -8.37
N ASP A 204 -18.83 -0.85 -8.16
CA ASP A 204 -17.50 -0.25 -8.22
C ASP A 204 -16.55 -0.82 -7.17
N SER A 205 -16.98 -0.90 -5.90
CA SER A 205 -16.13 -1.44 -4.84
C SER A 205 -15.75 -2.90 -5.06
N LEU A 206 -16.68 -3.72 -5.59
CA LEU A 206 -16.36 -5.12 -5.95
C LEU A 206 -15.38 -5.16 -7.12
N ALA A 207 -15.58 -4.35 -8.17
CA ALA A 207 -14.67 -4.28 -9.30
C ALA A 207 -13.27 -3.81 -8.88
N CYS A 208 -13.17 -2.79 -8.01
CA CYS A 208 -11.92 -2.35 -7.42
C CYS A 208 -11.26 -3.43 -6.56
N TYR A 209 -12.04 -4.16 -5.77
CA TYR A 209 -11.54 -5.28 -4.98
C TYR A 209 -10.96 -6.38 -5.88
N LYS A 210 -11.70 -6.82 -6.90
CA LYS A 210 -11.22 -7.78 -7.92
C LYS A 210 -9.92 -7.31 -8.58
N ALA A 211 -9.87 -6.06 -9.01
CA ALA A 211 -8.71 -5.49 -9.69
C ALA A 211 -7.49 -5.40 -8.76
N PHE A 212 -7.66 -4.93 -7.52
CA PHE A 212 -6.57 -4.77 -6.55
C PHE A 212 -5.94 -6.10 -6.15
N TYR A 213 -6.76 -7.14 -6.02
CA TYR A 213 -6.32 -8.45 -5.60
C TYR A 213 -6.05 -9.43 -6.75
N ASP A 214 -6.30 -9.01 -7.99
CA ASP A 214 -6.17 -9.84 -9.20
C ASP A 214 -7.04 -11.11 -9.15
N ARG A 215 -8.29 -10.94 -8.69
CA ARG A 215 -9.28 -12.01 -8.48
C ARG A 215 -10.55 -11.76 -9.29
N GLU A 216 -10.46 -11.83 -10.61
CA GLU A 216 -11.60 -11.65 -11.52
C GLU A 216 -12.74 -12.66 -11.25
N ASP A 217 -12.37 -13.86 -10.77
CA ASP A 217 -13.26 -14.97 -10.41
C ASP A 217 -14.07 -14.74 -9.12
N TYR A 218 -13.73 -13.74 -8.32
CA TYR A 218 -14.34 -13.54 -7.01
C TYR A 218 -15.77 -13.00 -7.10
N GLU A 219 -16.76 -13.88 -6.98
CA GLU A 219 -18.17 -13.50 -6.88
C GLU A 219 -18.66 -13.70 -5.45
N ASP A 220 -18.57 -12.67 -4.62
CA ASP A 220 -19.13 -12.72 -3.26
C ASP A 220 -20.45 -11.96 -3.19
N SER A 221 -21.53 -12.74 -3.18
CA SER A 221 -22.91 -12.30 -3.04
C SER A 221 -23.41 -12.41 -1.60
N ALA A 222 -22.53 -12.70 -0.63
CA ALA A 222 -22.91 -12.76 0.77
C ALA A 222 -23.57 -11.45 1.22
N ASP A 223 -24.46 -11.56 2.20
CA ASP A 223 -25.16 -10.41 2.76
C ASP A 223 -24.21 -9.36 3.35
N ILE A 224 -23.04 -9.79 3.84
CA ILE A 224 -21.91 -8.96 4.25
C ILE A 224 -20.64 -9.56 3.64
N VAL A 225 -19.99 -8.80 2.78
CA VAL A 225 -18.72 -9.14 2.13
C VAL A 225 -17.58 -8.48 2.88
N MET A 226 -16.61 -9.28 3.33
CA MET A 226 -15.44 -8.81 4.07
C MET A 226 -14.21 -8.73 3.16
N PHE A 227 -13.75 -7.51 2.91
CA PHE A 227 -12.50 -7.25 2.19
C PHE A 227 -11.29 -7.28 3.15
N SER A 228 -11.47 -6.73 4.35
CA SER A 228 -10.52 -6.78 5.45
C SER A 228 -11.28 -6.57 6.78
N PRO A 229 -10.96 -7.26 7.87
CA PRO A 229 -10.04 -8.39 7.90
C PRO A 229 -10.58 -9.63 7.16
N ARG A 230 -9.67 -10.50 6.75
CA ARG A 230 -9.91 -11.89 6.38
C ARG A 230 -9.64 -12.79 7.59
N ASP A 231 -10.21 -13.99 7.61
CA ASP A 231 -9.84 -14.99 8.63
C ASP A 231 -8.35 -15.35 8.44
N TRP A 232 -7.63 -15.57 9.53
CA TRP A 232 -6.16 -15.69 9.64
C TRP A 232 -5.33 -14.43 9.34
N GLN A 233 -5.96 -13.29 9.04
CA GLN A 233 -5.21 -12.06 8.76
C GLN A 233 -4.48 -11.52 9.99
N VAL A 234 -3.20 -11.18 9.80
CA VAL A 234 -2.39 -10.47 10.80
C VAL A 234 -2.12 -9.06 10.32
N PHE A 235 -2.44 -8.06 11.15
CA PHE A 235 -2.04 -6.68 10.95
C PHE A 235 -0.72 -6.40 11.66
N GLN A 236 0.19 -5.70 10.98
CA GLN A 236 1.44 -5.25 11.59
C GLN A 236 1.18 -4.29 12.76
N ARG A 237 1.70 -4.63 13.94
CA ARG A 237 1.67 -3.77 15.11
C ARG A 237 2.57 -2.55 14.91
N GLN A 238 2.12 -1.40 15.40
CA GLN A 238 2.81 -0.10 15.30
C GLN A 238 3.76 0.14 16.47
N SER A 239 3.50 -0.48 17.62
CA SER A 239 4.38 -0.49 18.80
C SER A 239 4.41 -1.87 19.43
N LYS A 240 5.14 -2.03 20.53
CA LYS A 240 5.20 -3.31 21.26
C LYS A 240 3.81 -3.86 21.61
N TYR A 241 2.85 -2.99 21.93
CA TYR A 241 1.54 -3.40 22.45
C TYR A 241 0.35 -2.89 21.64
N GLU A 242 0.56 -2.04 20.64
CA GLU A 242 -0.53 -1.35 19.94
C GLU A 242 -0.40 -1.44 18.42
N GLY A 243 -1.55 -1.46 17.77
CA GLY A 243 -1.74 -1.38 16.32
C GLY A 243 -3.20 -1.08 16.04
N GLY A 244 -3.76 -1.71 15.02
CA GLY A 244 -5.20 -1.63 14.77
C GLY A 244 -5.66 -2.58 13.69
N PHE A 245 -6.98 -2.74 13.64
CA PHE A 245 -7.67 -3.47 12.59
C PHE A 245 -8.15 -2.49 11.55
N PHE A 246 -8.08 -2.90 10.29
CA PHE A 246 -8.69 -2.16 9.20
C PHE A 246 -9.92 -2.92 8.72
N PHE A 247 -11.10 -2.36 8.97
CA PHE A 247 -12.37 -2.89 8.53
C PHE A 247 -12.70 -2.30 7.16
N SER A 248 -12.79 -3.14 6.14
CA SER A 248 -13.21 -2.79 4.79
C SER A 248 -14.15 -3.87 4.27
N GLY A 249 -15.23 -3.48 3.61
CA GLY A 249 -16.21 -4.43 3.09
C GLY A 249 -17.47 -3.75 2.57
N LYS A 250 -18.47 -4.57 2.26
CA LYS A 250 -19.76 -4.13 1.73
C LYS A 250 -20.91 -4.94 2.33
N VAL A 251 -22.03 -4.29 2.59
CA VAL A 251 -23.30 -4.94 2.94
C VAL A 251 -24.22 -4.96 1.72
N ASN A 252 -24.71 -6.14 1.35
CA ASN A 252 -25.58 -6.37 0.21
C ASN A 252 -27.05 -6.60 0.60
N CYS A 253 -27.32 -6.98 1.86
CA CYS A 253 -28.69 -7.15 2.37
C CYS A 253 -29.32 -5.81 2.78
N GLU A 254 -30.63 -5.81 3.07
CA GLU A 254 -31.28 -4.64 3.66
C GLU A 254 -30.85 -4.43 5.12
N TYR A 255 -30.54 -3.19 5.49
CA TYR A 255 -30.09 -2.83 6.83
C TYR A 255 -30.37 -1.35 7.15
N ASP A 256 -30.53 -1.04 8.44
CA ASP A 256 -30.50 0.32 8.98
C ASP A 256 -29.11 0.67 9.56
N LYS A 257 -28.47 -0.32 10.19
CA LYS A 257 -27.18 -0.16 10.88
C LYS A 257 -26.32 -1.40 10.78
N VAL A 258 -25.01 -1.18 10.77
CA VAL A 258 -23.99 -2.23 10.85
C VAL A 258 -23.24 -2.08 12.16
N TYR A 259 -22.90 -3.21 12.78
CA TYR A 259 -22.15 -3.26 14.02
C TYR A 259 -20.99 -4.23 13.91
N TYR A 260 -19.89 -3.92 14.58
CA TYR A 260 -18.80 -4.87 14.81
C TYR A 260 -18.63 -5.14 16.30
N ARG A 261 -18.05 -6.30 16.61
CA ARG A 261 -17.67 -6.70 17.96
C ARG A 261 -16.36 -7.46 17.90
N ILE A 262 -15.43 -7.09 18.77
CA ILE A 262 -14.12 -7.75 18.89
C ILE A 262 -14.06 -8.45 20.25
N LYS A 263 -13.60 -9.71 20.26
CA LYS A 263 -13.33 -10.50 21.46
C LYS A 263 -11.92 -11.02 21.43
N GLY A 264 -11.22 -10.93 22.55
CA GLY A 264 -9.83 -11.36 22.68
C GLY A 264 -9.05 -10.44 23.61
N LYS A 265 -7.79 -10.79 23.84
CA LYS A 265 -6.94 -10.15 24.84
C LYS A 265 -5.57 -9.82 24.27
N GLY A 266 -5.15 -8.57 24.48
CA GLY A 266 -3.82 -8.08 24.18
C GLY A 266 -2.77 -8.53 25.19
N LEU A 267 -1.51 -8.47 24.80
CA LEU A 267 -0.34 -8.79 25.63
C LEU A 267 -0.26 -7.95 26.90
N ASN A 268 -0.72 -6.71 26.86
CA ASN A 268 -0.75 -5.78 28.00
C ASN A 268 -1.90 -6.07 28.98
N GLY A 269 -2.62 -7.18 28.80
CA GLY A 269 -3.77 -7.55 29.62
C GLY A 269 -5.07 -6.83 29.26
N ARG A 270 -5.04 -5.83 28.38
CA ARG A 270 -6.25 -5.15 27.88
C ARG A 270 -7.02 -6.09 26.98
N SER A 271 -8.33 -6.11 27.11
CA SER A 271 -9.22 -6.90 26.28
C SER A 271 -10.32 -6.03 25.72
N TYR A 272 -10.83 -6.40 24.56
CA TYR A 272 -12.10 -5.86 24.11
C TYR A 272 -13.21 -6.43 24.98
N SER A 273 -14.13 -5.57 25.37
CA SER A 273 -15.27 -5.96 26.22
C SER A 273 -16.30 -6.86 25.51
N GLY A 274 -16.12 -7.15 24.21
CA GLY A 274 -17.11 -7.86 23.42
C GLY A 274 -18.42 -7.07 23.22
N LYS A 275 -18.39 -5.73 23.37
CA LYS A 275 -19.55 -4.89 23.10
C LYS A 275 -19.70 -4.62 21.61
N TRP A 276 -20.94 -4.65 21.13
CA TRP A 276 -21.27 -4.20 19.78
C TRP A 276 -21.06 -2.69 19.66
N THR A 277 -20.35 -2.29 18.60
CA THR A 277 -20.04 -0.90 18.27
C THR A 277 -20.50 -0.63 16.85
N SER A 278 -21.08 0.55 16.60
CA SER A 278 -21.55 0.92 15.26
C SER A 278 -20.36 1.00 14.29
N LEU A 279 -20.50 0.36 13.13
CA LEU A 279 -19.64 0.53 11.97
C LEU A 279 -20.30 1.53 11.04
N LYS A 280 -19.56 2.51 10.52
CA LYS A 280 -20.11 3.49 9.57
C LYS A 280 -20.12 2.90 8.17
N THR A 281 -21.25 2.97 7.49
CA THR A 281 -21.39 2.60 6.08
C THR A 281 -21.72 3.83 5.24
N ASP A 282 -21.36 3.80 3.96
CA ASP A 282 -21.93 4.66 2.93
C ASP A 282 -23.35 4.16 2.62
N PRO A 283 -24.41 4.95 2.89
CA PRO A 283 -25.79 4.53 2.68
C PRO A 283 -26.14 4.32 1.19
N ARG A 284 -25.35 4.86 0.26
CA ARG A 284 -25.58 4.69 -1.18
C ARG A 284 -25.09 3.35 -1.69
N THR A 285 -23.99 2.86 -1.14
CA THR A 285 -23.28 1.68 -1.69
C THR A 285 -23.18 0.52 -0.71
N GLY A 286 -23.53 0.70 0.56
CA GLY A 286 -23.35 -0.31 1.60
C GLY A 286 -21.89 -0.54 2.02
N CYS A 287 -20.95 0.21 1.45
CA CYS A 287 -19.53 0.02 1.70
C CYS A 287 -19.11 0.64 3.05
N PHE A 288 -18.15 0.01 3.72
CA PHE A 288 -17.55 0.55 4.93
C PHE A 288 -16.04 0.46 4.87
N ASP A 289 -15.40 1.43 5.50
CA ASP A 289 -13.95 1.55 5.61
C ASP A 289 -13.65 2.26 6.95
N GLN A 290 -13.01 1.56 7.88
CA GLN A 290 -12.75 2.09 9.22
C GLN A 290 -11.52 1.45 9.88
N TYR A 291 -10.58 2.31 10.29
CA TYR A 291 -9.51 1.91 11.21
C TYR A 291 -10.01 1.88 12.66
N VAL A 292 -9.73 0.78 13.36
CA VAL A 292 -10.07 0.58 14.77
C VAL A 292 -8.78 0.28 15.53
N LYS A 293 -8.40 1.18 16.45
CA LYS A 293 -7.24 0.96 17.33
C LYS A 293 -7.38 -0.36 18.08
N GLY A 294 -6.28 -1.11 18.17
CA GLY A 294 -6.22 -2.36 18.92
C GLY A 294 -4.89 -2.66 19.56
N TRP A 295 -4.84 -3.82 20.18
CA TRP A 295 -3.72 -4.26 21.01
C TRP A 295 -3.08 -5.51 20.42
N ALA A 296 -1.76 -5.49 20.31
CA ALA A 296 -1.01 -6.68 19.93
C ALA A 296 -1.24 -7.79 20.99
N GLY A 297 -1.54 -9.00 20.54
CA GLY A 297 -2.05 -10.09 21.38
C GLY A 297 -2.28 -11.34 20.56
N GLY A 298 -2.96 -12.35 21.12
CA GLY A 298 -3.32 -13.57 20.38
C GLY A 298 -4.37 -13.35 19.29
N TRP A 299 -5.00 -14.43 18.84
CA TRP A 299 -6.12 -14.35 17.91
C TRP A 299 -7.35 -13.67 18.53
N TYR A 300 -7.96 -12.76 17.78
CA TYR A 300 -9.23 -12.12 18.11
C TYR A 300 -10.34 -12.71 17.25
N VAL A 301 -11.50 -12.91 17.87
CA VAL A 301 -12.75 -13.18 17.16
C VAL A 301 -13.42 -11.86 16.83
N ILE A 302 -13.73 -11.63 15.56
CA ILE A 302 -14.41 -10.44 15.07
C ILE A 302 -15.76 -10.84 14.49
N ASP A 303 -16.83 -10.31 15.08
CA ASP A 303 -18.19 -10.46 14.59
C ASP A 303 -18.64 -9.16 13.91
N ILE A 304 -19.28 -9.24 12.75
CA ILE A 304 -19.86 -8.11 12.02
C ILE A 304 -21.30 -8.46 11.67
N LYS A 305 -22.24 -7.61 12.06
CA LYS A 305 -23.67 -7.84 11.80
C LYS A 305 -24.34 -6.64 11.15
N ALA A 306 -25.32 -6.93 10.31
CA ALA A 306 -26.27 -5.96 9.80
C ALA A 306 -27.60 -6.12 10.56
N GLU A 307 -28.27 -5.01 10.86
CA GLU A 307 -29.59 -5.00 11.48
C GLU A 307 -30.58 -4.15 10.70
N LYS A 308 -31.81 -4.63 10.56
CA LYS A 308 -32.99 -3.89 10.09
C LYS A 308 -34.10 -4.01 11.13
N ASP A 309 -34.75 -2.91 11.49
CA ASP A 309 -35.81 -2.87 12.52
C ASP A 309 -35.38 -3.51 13.85
N LYS A 310 -34.10 -3.35 14.23
CA LYS A 310 -33.45 -3.95 15.41
C LYS A 310 -33.40 -5.49 15.39
N ARG A 311 -33.58 -6.12 14.24
CA ARG A 311 -33.38 -7.57 14.03
C ARG A 311 -32.13 -7.78 13.19
N GLN A 312 -31.31 -8.77 13.57
CA GLN A 312 -30.14 -9.16 12.79
C GLN A 312 -30.60 -9.74 11.45
N THR A 313 -30.15 -9.12 10.34
CA THR A 313 -30.40 -9.61 8.98
C THR A 313 -29.24 -10.46 8.47
N ALA A 314 -28.01 -10.15 8.89
CA ALA A 314 -26.82 -10.91 8.54
C ALA A 314 -25.75 -10.86 9.65
N LEU A 315 -24.87 -11.86 9.65
CA LEU A 315 -23.74 -11.97 10.57
C LEU A 315 -22.57 -12.69 9.88
N VAL A 316 -21.38 -12.12 10.01
CA VAL A 316 -20.10 -12.74 9.67
C VAL A 316 -19.26 -12.83 10.94
N THR A 317 -18.62 -13.97 11.15
CA THR A 317 -17.66 -14.19 12.23
C THR A 317 -16.32 -14.62 11.63
N LEU A 318 -15.26 -13.91 12.02
CA LEU A 318 -13.87 -14.26 11.73
C LEU A 318 -13.25 -14.75 13.03
N GLU A 319 -12.69 -15.95 13.03
CA GLU A 319 -12.20 -16.60 14.25
C GLU A 319 -10.76 -16.21 14.59
N HIS A 320 -9.96 -15.91 13.57
CA HIS A 320 -8.52 -15.70 13.66
C HIS A 320 -8.11 -14.36 13.05
N VAL A 321 -8.22 -13.26 13.80
CA VAL A 321 -7.66 -11.97 13.36
C VAL A 321 -6.61 -11.50 14.36
N GLY A 322 -5.41 -11.19 13.89
CA GLY A 322 -4.26 -10.88 14.73
C GLY A 322 -3.75 -9.44 14.59
N ILE A 323 -3.18 -8.90 15.66
CA ILE A 323 -2.27 -7.75 15.59
C ILE A 323 -0.90 -8.23 16.07
N GLY A 324 0.07 -8.27 15.17
CA GLY A 324 1.36 -8.93 15.41
C GLY A 324 2.46 -8.47 14.49
N GLU A 325 3.31 -9.39 14.04
CA GLU A 325 4.38 -9.08 13.09
C GLU A 325 4.03 -9.64 11.72
N VAL A 326 4.32 -8.90 10.65
CA VAL A 326 4.12 -9.35 9.28
C VAL A 326 5.44 -9.22 8.52
N PHE A 327 5.80 -10.25 7.75
CA PHE A 327 7.02 -10.26 6.95
C PHE A 327 6.73 -10.62 5.51
N VAL A 328 7.50 -10.05 4.59
CA VAL A 328 7.50 -10.43 3.18
C VAL A 328 8.73 -11.27 2.90
N GLY A 329 8.55 -12.48 2.41
CA GLY A 329 9.63 -13.37 2.02
C GLY A 329 9.90 -13.30 0.53
N ALA A 330 11.14 -13.05 0.11
CA ALA A 330 11.50 -12.93 -1.30
C ALA A 330 12.86 -13.56 -1.60
N GLY A 331 13.15 -13.78 -2.89
CA GLY A 331 14.39 -14.38 -3.36
C GLY A 331 14.15 -15.66 -4.18
N GLN A 332 15.06 -16.62 -4.11
CA GLN A 332 15.00 -17.83 -4.95
C GLN A 332 14.43 -19.06 -4.24
N SER A 333 14.67 -20.26 -4.76
CA SER A 333 14.08 -21.52 -4.27
C SER A 333 14.14 -21.76 -2.75
N ASN A 334 15.22 -21.37 -2.06
CA ASN A 334 15.32 -21.50 -0.60
C ASN A 334 14.46 -20.48 0.19
N SER A 335 13.80 -19.53 -0.49
CA SER A 335 12.71 -18.68 0.00
C SER A 335 11.32 -19.08 -0.48
N THR A 336 11.21 -20.20 -1.21
CA THR A 336 9.93 -20.75 -1.69
C THR A 336 9.66 -22.12 -1.09
N ASN A 337 8.66 -22.83 -1.63
CA ASN A 337 8.27 -24.18 -1.25
C ASN A 337 9.12 -25.23 -2.01
N SER A 338 10.44 -25.18 -1.86
CA SER A 338 11.37 -26.00 -2.66
C SER A 338 11.92 -27.22 -1.94
N SER A 339 11.74 -27.34 -0.63
CA SER A 339 12.17 -28.55 0.10
C SER A 339 11.32 -29.75 -0.28
N LEU A 340 11.92 -30.94 -0.33
CA LEU A 340 11.19 -32.19 -0.48
C LEU A 340 10.35 -32.52 0.76
N ASP A 341 10.81 -32.08 1.94
CA ASP A 341 10.08 -32.23 3.19
C ASP A 341 9.12 -31.05 3.39
N LYS A 342 8.05 -31.27 4.16
CA LYS A 342 7.10 -30.23 4.58
C LYS A 342 7.07 -30.12 6.09
N ILE A 343 6.99 -28.91 6.61
CA ILE A 343 6.80 -28.64 8.03
C ILE A 343 5.50 -27.89 8.29
N GLN A 344 5.04 -27.94 9.53
CA GLN A 344 3.82 -27.29 10.00
C GLN A 344 4.14 -26.41 11.19
N THR A 345 3.40 -25.32 11.36
CA THR A 345 3.53 -24.51 12.59
C THR A 345 3.08 -25.33 13.79
N GLN A 346 3.89 -25.29 14.84
CA GLN A 346 3.66 -25.95 16.12
C GLN A 346 2.83 -25.07 17.07
N THR A 347 2.88 -23.75 16.90
CA THR A 347 2.21 -22.80 17.79
C THR A 347 0.76 -22.51 17.38
N GLY A 348 0.44 -22.68 16.09
CA GLY A 348 -0.84 -22.23 15.53
C GLY A 348 -0.99 -20.71 15.46
N MET A 349 0.12 -19.98 15.62
CA MET A 349 0.17 -18.52 15.67
C MET A 349 0.81 -17.90 14.42
N VAL A 350 1.06 -18.73 13.41
CA VAL A 350 1.66 -18.31 12.14
C VAL A 350 0.63 -18.46 11.03
N SER A 351 0.43 -17.39 10.27
CA SER A 351 -0.41 -17.36 9.09
C SER A 351 0.37 -16.90 7.86
N ALA A 352 -0.16 -17.27 6.70
CA ALA A 352 0.41 -17.00 5.41
C ALA A 352 -0.65 -16.40 4.49
N THR A 353 -0.23 -15.59 3.52
CA THR A 353 -1.13 -15.01 2.53
C THR A 353 -0.58 -15.11 1.12
N ASP A 354 -1.47 -15.40 0.17
CA ASP A 354 -1.22 -15.16 -1.25
C ASP A 354 -1.51 -13.71 -1.66
N GLY A 355 -1.66 -12.82 -0.67
CA GLY A 355 -2.04 -11.42 -0.78
C GLY A 355 -3.54 -11.17 -0.95
N PHE A 356 -4.37 -12.21 -1.04
CA PHE A 356 -5.83 -12.11 -1.00
C PHE A 356 -6.40 -12.90 0.17
N ASP A 357 -6.21 -14.20 0.16
CA ASP A 357 -6.63 -15.09 1.22
C ASP A 357 -5.51 -15.25 2.25
N TRP A 358 -5.92 -15.55 3.48
CA TRP A 358 -5.03 -15.84 4.58
C TRP A 358 -5.38 -17.23 5.11
N ALA A 359 -4.35 -17.98 5.48
CA ALA A 359 -4.49 -19.31 6.06
C ALA A 359 -3.40 -19.54 7.10
N LYS A 360 -3.58 -20.57 7.92
CA LYS A 360 -2.51 -21.09 8.77
C LYS A 360 -1.28 -21.43 7.91
N ALA A 361 -0.09 -21.03 8.36
CA ALA A 361 1.17 -21.23 7.64
C ALA A 361 1.71 -22.66 7.82
N ASP A 362 0.97 -23.65 7.31
CA ASP A 362 1.44 -25.01 7.15
C ASP A 362 1.89 -25.20 5.69
N ASP A 363 3.01 -25.89 5.45
CA ASP A 363 3.51 -26.08 4.10
C ASP A 363 2.54 -26.92 3.22
N PRO A 364 2.41 -26.60 1.92
CA PRO A 364 3.11 -25.54 1.20
C PRO A 364 2.52 -24.15 1.46
N MET A 365 3.40 -23.15 1.54
CA MET A 365 2.99 -21.76 1.75
C MET A 365 2.23 -21.21 0.53
N PRO A 366 1.13 -20.47 0.71
CA PRO A 366 0.51 -19.73 -0.38
C PRO A 366 1.41 -18.57 -0.85
N GLY A 367 1.17 -18.08 -2.07
CA GLY A 367 1.72 -16.81 -2.56
C GLY A 367 3.04 -16.88 -3.33
N THR A 368 3.83 -17.95 -3.22
CA THR A 368 5.08 -18.11 -3.98
C THR A 368 4.84 -17.95 -5.48
N HIS A 369 5.69 -17.21 -6.18
CA HIS A 369 5.52 -16.98 -7.62
C HIS A 369 5.63 -18.28 -8.42
N ASP A 370 6.60 -19.14 -8.06
CA ASP A 370 6.87 -20.40 -8.75
C ASP A 370 5.83 -21.50 -8.49
N ARG A 371 4.87 -21.24 -7.59
CA ARG A 371 3.83 -22.19 -7.17
C ARG A 371 4.41 -23.52 -6.69
N GLY A 372 5.60 -23.48 -6.09
CA GLY A 372 6.20 -24.65 -5.46
C GLY A 372 5.24 -25.30 -4.47
N THR A 373 5.32 -26.62 -4.35
CA THR A 373 4.41 -27.42 -3.49
C THR A 373 5.14 -28.19 -2.40
N GLY A 374 6.45 -27.96 -2.24
CA GLY A 374 7.29 -28.53 -1.19
C GLY A 374 7.20 -27.75 0.13
N GLY A 375 8.23 -27.86 0.96
CA GLY A 375 8.31 -27.14 2.23
C GLY A 375 9.16 -25.87 2.21
N SER A 376 8.96 -25.07 3.24
CA SER A 376 9.58 -23.76 3.43
C SER A 376 10.01 -23.54 4.88
N TYR A 377 10.87 -22.55 5.14
CA TYR A 377 11.34 -22.25 6.49
C TYR A 377 10.35 -21.39 7.30
N TYR A 378 9.33 -20.82 6.64
CA TYR A 378 8.42 -19.85 7.23
C TYR A 378 7.61 -20.35 8.43
N PRO A 379 7.13 -21.62 8.47
CA PRO A 379 6.44 -22.13 9.64
C PRO A 379 7.32 -22.10 10.89
N ALA A 380 8.57 -22.59 10.77
CA ALA A 380 9.53 -22.59 11.87
C ALA A 380 9.99 -21.18 12.26
N PHE A 381 10.20 -20.30 11.27
CA PHE A 381 10.51 -18.89 11.51
C PHE A 381 9.41 -18.21 12.32
N GLY A 382 8.16 -18.34 11.88
CA GLY A 382 7.02 -17.73 12.55
C GLY A 382 6.83 -18.26 13.98
N ASP A 383 7.03 -19.56 14.19
CA ASP A 383 6.98 -20.15 15.52
C ASP A 383 8.07 -19.58 16.44
N ALA A 384 9.31 -19.48 15.95
CA ALA A 384 10.42 -18.91 16.72
C ALA A 384 10.19 -17.42 17.06
N VAL A 385 9.67 -16.64 16.10
CA VAL A 385 9.30 -15.23 16.34
C VAL A 385 8.13 -15.13 17.34
N TYR A 386 7.12 -16.00 17.23
CA TYR A 386 6.04 -16.06 18.21
C TYR A 386 6.58 -16.40 19.61
N GLU A 387 7.50 -17.35 19.73
CA GLU A 387 8.08 -17.71 21.02
C GLU A 387 8.83 -16.54 21.68
N ALA A 388 9.48 -15.69 20.89
CA ALA A 388 10.15 -14.49 21.38
C ALA A 388 9.18 -13.33 21.71
N LEU A 389 8.18 -13.09 20.86
CA LEU A 389 7.39 -11.85 20.90
C LEU A 389 5.96 -12.03 21.42
N LYS A 390 5.46 -13.28 21.45
CA LYS A 390 4.12 -13.69 21.89
C LYS A 390 2.98 -12.99 21.15
N VAL A 391 3.19 -12.70 19.87
CA VAL A 391 2.18 -12.14 18.94
C VAL A 391 2.11 -12.98 17.66
N PRO A 392 0.94 -13.10 17.00
CA PRO A 392 0.80 -13.76 15.72
C PRO A 392 1.79 -13.24 14.68
N VAL A 393 2.18 -14.12 13.77
CA VAL A 393 3.11 -13.80 12.69
C VAL A 393 2.43 -14.06 11.35
N GLY A 394 2.38 -13.05 10.49
CA GLY A 394 1.88 -13.15 9.12
C GLY A 394 3.04 -13.19 8.12
N ILE A 395 2.94 -14.06 7.12
CA ILE A 395 3.97 -14.23 6.08
C ILE A 395 3.37 -14.05 4.69
N ALA A 396 3.94 -13.17 3.87
CA ALA A 396 3.68 -13.10 2.45
C ALA A 396 4.92 -13.61 1.68
N SER A 397 4.89 -14.87 1.23
CA SER A 397 6.00 -15.43 0.44
C SER A 397 5.82 -15.06 -1.04
N THR A 398 6.88 -14.60 -1.70
CA THR A 398 6.85 -14.09 -3.08
C THR A 398 7.98 -14.61 -3.95
N GLY A 399 8.82 -15.52 -3.45
CA GLY A 399 10.04 -15.97 -4.13
C GLY A 399 9.78 -16.73 -5.44
N HIS A 400 10.85 -16.90 -6.23
CA HIS A 400 10.84 -17.65 -7.49
C HIS A 400 12.11 -18.52 -7.63
N GLY A 401 11.92 -19.85 -7.73
CA GLY A 401 13.01 -20.82 -7.89
C GLY A 401 14.02 -20.50 -9.01
N GLY A 402 15.31 -20.62 -8.72
CA GLY A 402 16.39 -20.47 -9.71
C GLY A 402 16.69 -19.04 -10.18
N SER A 403 15.96 -18.03 -9.72
CA SER A 403 16.15 -16.65 -10.17
C SER A 403 17.51 -16.05 -9.80
N ILE A 404 18.06 -15.21 -10.68
CA ILE A 404 19.18 -14.29 -10.39
C ILE A 404 18.70 -12.87 -10.06
N VAL A 405 19.51 -12.06 -9.38
CA VAL A 405 19.16 -10.68 -8.97
C VAL A 405 18.64 -9.83 -10.14
N SER A 406 19.21 -9.98 -11.34
CA SER A 406 18.82 -9.17 -12.51
C SER A 406 17.40 -9.42 -13.01
N GLN A 407 16.81 -10.57 -12.68
CA GLN A 407 15.42 -10.90 -13.00
C GLN A 407 14.42 -10.28 -12.01
N TRP A 408 14.90 -9.60 -10.97
CA TRP A 408 14.09 -8.85 -10.00
C TRP A 408 14.12 -7.34 -10.23
N TYR A 409 14.49 -6.89 -11.43
CA TYR A 409 14.50 -5.46 -11.75
C TYR A 409 13.09 -4.89 -11.90
N PRO A 410 12.88 -3.59 -11.65
CA PRO A 410 11.59 -2.94 -11.86
C PRO A 410 10.99 -3.24 -13.24
N GLY A 411 9.71 -3.59 -13.29
CA GLY A 411 9.00 -4.00 -14.51
C GLY A 411 9.17 -5.48 -14.91
N SER A 412 10.02 -6.25 -14.21
CA SER A 412 10.05 -7.71 -14.37
C SER A 412 8.87 -8.39 -13.68
N GLU A 413 8.52 -9.59 -14.13
CA GLU A 413 7.44 -10.39 -13.55
C GLU A 413 7.63 -10.64 -12.04
N TYR A 414 8.85 -10.99 -11.61
CA TYR A 414 9.15 -11.30 -10.22
C TYR A 414 9.07 -10.06 -9.33
N TYR A 415 9.57 -8.93 -9.84
CA TYR A 415 9.46 -7.65 -9.15
C TYR A 415 8.00 -7.22 -8.99
N GLU A 416 7.19 -7.30 -10.05
CA GLU A 416 5.79 -6.90 -9.97
C GLU A 416 4.97 -7.82 -9.07
N HIS A 417 5.25 -9.13 -9.04
CA HIS A 417 4.61 -10.05 -8.09
C HIS A 417 4.96 -9.74 -6.64
N PHE A 418 6.24 -9.46 -6.35
CA PHE A 418 6.68 -9.01 -5.03
C PHE A 418 6.03 -7.67 -4.65
N MET A 419 6.06 -6.69 -5.55
CA MET A 419 5.48 -5.38 -5.31
C MET A 419 3.96 -5.43 -5.17
N ALA A 420 3.27 -6.36 -5.82
CA ALA A 420 1.84 -6.58 -5.60
C ALA A 420 1.56 -6.90 -4.12
N ARG A 421 2.35 -7.77 -3.47
CA ARG A 421 2.20 -8.06 -2.04
C ARG A 421 2.56 -6.88 -1.15
N VAL A 422 3.63 -6.15 -1.50
CA VAL A 422 4.00 -4.90 -0.80
C VAL A 422 2.85 -3.88 -0.84
N ARG A 423 2.21 -3.70 -2.00
CA ARG A 423 1.08 -2.77 -2.19
C ARG A 423 -0.18 -3.23 -1.45
N GLN A 424 -0.47 -4.54 -1.46
CA GLN A 424 -1.64 -5.10 -0.77
C GLN A 424 -1.53 -5.04 0.75
N LEU A 425 -0.35 -5.30 1.31
CA LEU A 425 -0.08 -5.10 2.73
C LEU A 425 -0.10 -3.60 3.09
N GLY A 426 0.32 -2.75 2.15
CA GLY A 426 0.26 -1.30 2.28
C GLY A 426 1.34 -0.73 3.18
N LYS A 427 1.33 0.61 3.32
CA LYS A 427 2.34 1.35 4.07
C LYS A 427 2.34 0.98 5.55
N GLY A 428 3.48 0.49 6.04
CA GLY A 428 3.62 0.02 7.42
C GLY A 428 2.86 -1.28 7.71
N GLY A 429 2.37 -1.98 6.67
CA GLY A 429 1.65 -3.25 6.79
C GLY A 429 2.54 -4.46 7.05
N PHE A 430 3.87 -4.28 7.03
CA PHE A 430 4.84 -5.31 7.37
C PHE A 430 6.09 -4.72 8.02
N ARG A 431 6.82 -5.56 8.76
CA ARG A 431 8.03 -5.24 9.50
C ARG A 431 9.25 -5.14 8.62
N ALA A 432 9.48 -6.15 7.78
CA ALA A 432 10.65 -6.25 6.92
C ALA A 432 10.47 -7.23 5.76
N VAL A 433 11.32 -7.10 4.75
CA VAL A 433 11.55 -8.12 3.73
C VAL A 433 12.67 -9.06 4.17
N LEU A 434 12.45 -10.37 4.05
CA LEU A 434 13.45 -11.42 4.23
C LEU A 434 13.92 -11.90 2.86
N TRP A 435 15.10 -11.45 2.44
CA TRP A 435 15.67 -11.76 1.12
C TRP A 435 16.68 -12.91 1.23
N HIS A 436 16.37 -14.03 0.59
CA HIS A 436 17.26 -15.19 0.48
C HIS A 436 17.50 -15.52 -1.00
N GLN A 437 18.60 -14.99 -1.52
CA GLN A 437 19.00 -15.19 -2.92
C GLN A 437 20.49 -14.91 -3.10
N GLY A 438 21.14 -15.77 -3.89
CA GLY A 438 22.53 -15.60 -4.33
C GLY A 438 23.14 -16.85 -4.95
N GLU A 439 22.55 -18.03 -4.73
CA GLU A 439 23.08 -19.29 -5.26
C GLU A 439 23.11 -19.27 -6.79
N SER A 440 22.07 -18.75 -7.47
CA SER A 440 22.09 -18.64 -8.94
C SER A 440 23.05 -17.57 -9.47
N ASP A 441 23.53 -16.65 -8.64
CA ASP A 441 24.44 -15.54 -9.02
C ASP A 441 25.92 -15.88 -8.82
N CYS A 442 26.29 -17.16 -8.64
CA CYS A 442 27.67 -17.57 -8.38
C CYS A 442 28.68 -17.10 -9.45
N ASN A 443 28.22 -16.95 -10.70
CA ASN A 443 29.02 -16.48 -11.84
C ASN A 443 28.73 -15.01 -12.22
N THR A 444 27.87 -14.31 -11.48
CA THR A 444 27.56 -12.89 -11.74
C THR A 444 28.72 -12.03 -11.25
N GLU A 445 29.04 -10.99 -12.03
CA GLU A 445 30.07 -10.02 -11.65
C GLU A 445 29.61 -9.19 -10.43
N VAL A 446 30.54 -8.96 -9.50
CA VAL A 446 30.27 -8.37 -8.18
C VAL A 446 29.62 -6.98 -8.28
N GLU A 447 30.16 -6.07 -9.09
CA GLU A 447 29.61 -4.73 -9.24
C GLU A 447 28.23 -4.72 -9.90
N SER A 448 28.01 -5.60 -10.88
CA SER A 448 26.72 -5.79 -11.55
C SER A 448 25.65 -6.29 -10.57
N MET A 449 25.95 -7.33 -9.80
CA MET A 449 25.01 -7.87 -8.80
C MET A 449 24.76 -6.86 -7.68
N PHE A 450 25.79 -6.17 -7.20
CA PHE A 450 25.65 -5.12 -6.18
C PHE A 450 24.78 -3.96 -6.67
N ARG A 451 24.98 -3.51 -7.93
CA ARG A 451 24.10 -2.54 -8.59
C ARG A 451 22.68 -3.06 -8.68
N GLY A 452 22.49 -4.33 -9.01
CA GLY A 452 21.19 -4.98 -9.08
C GLY A 452 20.45 -4.96 -7.74
N MET A 453 21.11 -5.37 -6.65
CA MET A 453 20.56 -5.31 -5.29
C MET A 453 20.18 -3.89 -4.88
N LYS A 454 21.06 -2.92 -5.18
CA LYS A 454 20.80 -1.51 -4.92
C LYS A 454 19.59 -0.99 -5.70
N THR A 455 19.42 -1.40 -6.95
CA THR A 455 18.25 -1.07 -7.78
C THR A 455 16.99 -1.66 -7.15
N LEU A 456 16.94 -2.97 -6.92
CA LEU A 456 15.80 -3.66 -6.32
C LEU A 456 15.33 -3.00 -5.02
N ILE A 457 16.24 -2.79 -4.06
CA ILE A 457 15.88 -2.24 -2.74
C ILE A 457 15.40 -0.79 -2.86
N ARG A 458 16.09 0.05 -3.63
CA ARG A 458 15.74 1.47 -3.74
C ARG A 458 14.45 1.69 -4.51
N TYR A 459 14.28 0.98 -5.62
CA TYR A 459 13.07 1.10 -6.43
C TYR A 459 11.88 0.49 -5.73
N SER A 460 12.01 -0.62 -5.00
CA SER A 460 10.86 -1.14 -4.23
C SER A 460 10.38 -0.19 -3.14
N CYS A 461 11.30 0.49 -2.43
CA CYS A 461 10.95 1.54 -1.47
C CYS A 461 10.33 2.77 -2.16
N LEU A 462 10.87 3.14 -3.34
CA LEU A 462 10.30 4.21 -4.15
C LEU A 462 8.88 3.83 -4.57
N ASP A 463 8.68 2.63 -5.10
CA ASP A 463 7.43 2.19 -5.69
C ASP A 463 6.37 1.81 -4.67
N ALA A 464 6.73 1.64 -3.41
CA ALA A 464 5.76 1.55 -2.32
C ALA A 464 5.38 2.92 -1.75
N GLY A 465 6.15 3.97 -2.02
CA GLY A 465 5.96 5.29 -1.41
C GLY A 465 6.39 5.37 0.07
N TRP A 466 7.14 4.39 0.57
CA TRP A 466 7.73 4.38 1.90
C TRP A 466 8.97 3.48 1.95
N ARG A 467 9.88 3.77 2.88
CA ARG A 467 11.04 2.93 3.13
C ARG A 467 10.68 1.83 4.12
N PHE A 468 11.04 0.60 3.78
CA PHE A 468 10.89 -0.57 4.64
C PHE A 468 12.22 -1.32 4.79
N PRO A 469 12.50 -1.92 5.96
CA PRO A 469 13.72 -2.69 6.17
C PRO A 469 13.80 -3.91 5.27
N TRP A 470 15.01 -4.18 4.77
CA TRP A 470 15.38 -5.43 4.15
C TRP A 470 16.39 -6.12 5.04
N PHE A 471 16.24 -7.43 5.23
CA PHE A 471 17.33 -8.28 5.67
C PHE A 471 17.78 -9.14 4.49
N VAL A 472 19.08 -9.21 4.26
CA VAL A 472 19.67 -9.96 3.14
C VAL A 472 20.51 -11.09 3.72
N ALA A 473 20.13 -12.34 3.46
CA ALA A 473 20.92 -13.51 3.86
C ALA A 473 22.24 -13.57 3.10
N LYS A 474 23.26 -14.21 3.71
CA LYS A 474 24.53 -14.50 3.07
C LYS A 474 24.50 -15.94 2.57
N VAL A 475 24.42 -16.10 1.25
CA VAL A 475 24.05 -17.38 0.64
C VAL A 475 24.81 -17.62 -0.65
N SER A 476 25.28 -18.84 -0.86
CA SER A 476 25.89 -19.26 -2.12
C SER A 476 25.98 -20.78 -2.30
N TYR A 477 25.62 -21.57 -1.29
CA TYR A 477 25.75 -23.02 -1.28
C TYR A 477 25.03 -23.71 -2.45
N HIS A 478 25.72 -24.60 -3.17
CA HIS A 478 25.10 -25.45 -4.20
C HIS A 478 25.01 -26.92 -3.79
N ASN A 479 26.12 -27.44 -3.27
CA ASN A 479 26.27 -28.84 -2.90
C ASN A 479 27.52 -28.99 -2.01
N PRO A 480 27.80 -30.17 -1.47
CA PRO A 480 28.94 -30.38 -0.60
C PRO A 480 30.32 -30.15 -1.23
N ASP A 481 30.42 -30.21 -2.56
CA ASP A 481 31.66 -29.94 -3.29
C ASP A 481 31.80 -28.44 -3.64
N HIS A 482 30.70 -27.69 -3.58
CA HIS A 482 30.60 -26.26 -3.87
C HIS A 482 29.80 -25.56 -2.76
N MET A 483 30.39 -25.52 -1.56
CA MET A 483 29.73 -25.04 -0.35
C MET A 483 29.65 -23.51 -0.25
N SER A 484 30.50 -22.79 -0.97
CA SER A 484 30.57 -21.33 -0.93
C SER A 484 31.14 -20.76 -2.23
N TRP A 485 30.62 -19.62 -2.66
CA TRP A 485 31.12 -18.83 -3.79
C TRP A 485 31.41 -17.40 -3.35
N GLU A 486 32.56 -16.88 -3.78
CA GLU A 486 33.04 -15.56 -3.33
C GLU A 486 32.13 -14.41 -3.79
N ASN A 487 31.76 -14.40 -5.07
CA ASN A 487 31.04 -13.28 -5.68
C ASN A 487 29.74 -12.90 -4.95
N PRO A 488 28.73 -13.79 -4.81
CA PRO A 488 27.49 -13.45 -4.13
C PRO A 488 27.73 -13.07 -2.67
N ARG A 489 28.60 -13.79 -1.94
CA ARG A 489 28.89 -13.52 -0.53
C ARG A 489 29.55 -12.15 -0.33
N LYS A 490 30.42 -11.73 -1.25
CA LYS A 490 31.03 -10.39 -1.25
C LYS A 490 29.96 -9.32 -1.48
N VAL A 491 29.04 -9.55 -2.40
CA VAL A 491 27.92 -8.63 -2.66
C VAL A 491 27.00 -8.51 -1.45
N HIS A 492 26.63 -9.61 -0.80
CA HIS A 492 25.84 -9.59 0.44
C HIS A 492 26.52 -8.75 1.52
N GLN A 493 27.84 -8.93 1.70
CA GLN A 493 28.62 -8.11 2.62
C GLN A 493 28.61 -6.62 2.24
N MET A 494 28.81 -6.29 0.95
CA MET A 494 28.76 -4.90 0.47
C MET A 494 27.38 -4.25 0.70
N VAL A 495 26.29 -5.01 0.53
CA VAL A 495 24.93 -4.55 0.81
C VAL A 495 24.76 -4.21 2.30
N TRP A 496 25.33 -5.00 3.20
CA TRP A 496 25.29 -4.73 4.65
C TRP A 496 26.17 -3.53 5.02
N ASP A 497 27.43 -3.52 4.57
CA ASP A 497 28.43 -2.49 4.92
C ASP A 497 28.01 -1.10 4.40
N SER A 498 27.28 -1.05 3.28
CA SER A 498 26.75 0.20 2.72
C SER A 498 25.49 0.70 3.43
N GLY A 499 24.90 -0.07 4.35
CA GLY A 499 23.64 0.24 5.02
C GLY A 499 22.40 0.16 4.11
N LEU A 500 22.51 -0.51 2.95
CA LEU A 500 21.37 -0.74 2.06
C LEU A 500 20.37 -1.73 2.65
N ALA A 501 20.85 -2.74 3.37
CA ALA A 501 20.03 -3.72 4.08
C ALA A 501 20.70 -4.16 5.38
N LEU A 502 19.90 -4.75 6.27
CA LEU A 502 20.36 -5.42 7.49
C LEU A 502 20.93 -6.80 7.16
N ALA A 503 21.81 -7.29 8.04
CA ALA A 503 22.41 -8.60 7.89
C ALA A 503 21.40 -9.72 8.16
N GLY A 504 21.22 -10.61 7.19
CA GLY A 504 20.48 -11.86 7.32
C GLY A 504 21.37 -13.03 7.76
N PRO A 505 20.82 -14.25 7.89
CA PRO A 505 21.56 -15.42 8.31
C PRO A 505 22.58 -15.86 7.24
N ASP A 506 23.67 -16.49 7.69
CA ASP A 506 24.63 -17.15 6.81
C ASP A 506 24.25 -18.62 6.62
N THR A 507 23.43 -18.91 5.61
CA THR A 507 22.90 -20.26 5.43
C THR A 507 23.89 -21.22 4.78
N ASP A 508 25.07 -20.76 4.34
CA ASP A 508 26.11 -21.66 3.85
C ASP A 508 26.71 -22.49 5.00
N THR A 509 26.49 -22.07 6.25
CA THR A 509 26.85 -22.84 7.45
C THR A 509 26.00 -24.11 7.66
N LEU A 510 24.89 -24.24 6.93
CA LEU A 510 24.01 -25.40 6.97
C LEU A 510 24.46 -26.43 5.92
N HIS A 511 25.24 -27.41 6.36
CA HIS A 511 25.88 -28.41 5.50
C HIS A 511 25.00 -29.67 5.31
N ARG A 512 25.64 -30.83 5.04
CA ARG A 512 25.00 -32.07 4.57
C ARG A 512 23.79 -32.48 5.42
N GLU A 513 23.88 -32.38 6.74
CA GLU A 513 22.82 -32.77 7.66
C GLU A 513 21.53 -31.95 7.52
N TYR A 514 21.61 -30.77 6.91
CA TYR A 514 20.49 -29.84 6.70
C TYR A 514 20.00 -29.80 5.25
N ARG A 515 20.58 -30.59 4.33
CA ARG A 515 20.24 -30.56 2.90
C ARG A 515 19.46 -31.78 2.45
N ASP A 516 18.64 -31.57 1.43
CA ASP A 516 17.85 -32.60 0.78
C ASP A 516 18.71 -33.67 0.09
N LEU A 517 18.06 -34.75 -0.36
CA LEU A 517 18.65 -35.86 -1.09
C LEU A 517 19.84 -36.52 -0.36
N GLY A 518 19.76 -36.65 0.97
CA GLY A 518 20.84 -37.22 1.77
C GLY A 518 22.06 -36.31 1.88
N GLY A 519 21.84 -34.99 1.80
CA GLY A 519 22.87 -33.99 2.03
C GLY A 519 23.64 -33.55 0.79
N ILE A 520 23.16 -33.86 -0.42
CA ILE A 520 23.84 -33.51 -1.68
C ILE A 520 23.19 -32.37 -2.45
N ALA A 521 21.95 -32.00 -2.10
CA ALA A 521 21.18 -30.96 -2.79
C ALA A 521 21.50 -29.55 -2.26
N ALA A 522 21.12 -28.53 -3.05
CA ALA A 522 21.16 -27.13 -2.62
C ALA A 522 20.03 -26.80 -1.62
N HIS A 523 18.88 -27.47 -1.73
CA HIS A 523 17.70 -27.23 -0.91
C HIS A 523 17.81 -27.86 0.47
N PHE A 524 17.09 -27.29 1.43
CA PHE A 524 17.07 -27.76 2.80
C PHE A 524 16.14 -28.97 2.98
N ASN A 525 16.50 -29.90 3.85
CA ASN A 525 15.57 -30.90 4.38
C ASN A 525 14.78 -30.34 5.57
N ALA A 526 13.91 -31.14 6.21
CA ALA A 526 13.11 -30.69 7.36
C ALA A 526 13.93 -30.07 8.51
N ALA A 527 15.09 -30.66 8.84
CA ALA A 527 15.97 -30.11 9.88
C ALA A 527 16.59 -28.78 9.43
N GLY A 528 16.94 -28.66 8.15
CA GLY A 528 17.45 -27.44 7.55
C GLY A 528 16.40 -26.33 7.51
N LEU A 529 15.15 -26.64 7.15
CA LEU A 529 14.04 -25.68 7.19
C LEU A 529 13.84 -25.12 8.60
N LYS A 530 13.85 -26.00 9.61
CA LYS A 530 13.73 -25.59 11.00
C LYS A 530 14.88 -24.66 11.42
N LYS A 531 16.12 -25.08 11.17
CA LYS A 531 17.29 -24.30 11.58
C LYS A 531 17.38 -22.97 10.83
N HIS A 532 17.04 -22.96 9.54
CA HIS A 532 16.98 -21.76 8.72
C HIS A 532 15.95 -20.75 9.28
N GLY A 533 14.76 -21.22 9.66
CA GLY A 533 13.75 -20.37 10.28
C GLY A 533 14.18 -19.81 11.63
N GLU A 534 14.82 -20.62 12.47
CA GLU A 534 15.39 -20.18 13.76
C GLU A 534 16.47 -19.10 13.56
N MET A 535 17.39 -19.29 12.61
CA MET A 535 18.46 -18.31 12.30
C MET A 535 17.90 -16.96 11.82
N TRP A 536 16.79 -16.96 11.09
CA TRP A 536 16.10 -15.72 10.74
C TRP A 536 15.48 -15.04 11.95
N ALA A 537 14.84 -15.81 12.84
CA ALA A 537 14.19 -15.29 14.04
C ALA A 537 15.20 -14.71 15.05
N GLU A 538 16.41 -15.27 15.14
CA GLU A 538 17.49 -14.77 16.02
C GLU A 538 17.94 -13.33 15.68
N LEU A 539 17.58 -12.80 14.51
CA LEU A 539 17.95 -11.46 14.05
C LEU A 539 16.92 -10.36 14.39
N LEU A 540 15.78 -10.75 14.98
CA LEU A 540 14.62 -9.89 15.26
C LEU A 540 14.41 -9.68 16.76
#